data_AF-A0A8T6DQW2-F1
#
_entry.id   AF-A0A8T6DQW2-F1
#
_cell.length_a   1.000
_cell.length_b   1.000
_cell.length_c   1.000
_cell.angle_alpha   90.00
_cell.angle_beta   90.00
_cell.angle_gamma   90.00
#
_symmetry.space_group_name_H-M   'P 1'
#
loop_
_entity.id
_entity.type
_entity.pdbx_description
1 polymer ?
#
loop_
_entity_poly.entity_id
_entity_poly.type
_entity_poly.pdbx_seq_one_letter_code
_entity_poly.pdbx_strand_id
1 'polypeptide(L)'
;EYNRQYEPVAALVELARSTGTSPVFLTVSFVGSNALANELGTDGAGVYVTQVVPFPTDTSLPIVSAYLQALSAYDRFSDPGFVSLEGYLAGRLAIEGLQRCGRDVDRACFLNILNSTDEIDIEGFPLRFGDDNQGSDQVFITVIGEDGEYHPVTTLSDN
;
A
#
# COMPACT_ATOMS: atom_id res chain seq x y z
N GLU A 1 -1.18 5.61 -20.90
CA GLU A 1 -1.65 4.22 -20.80
C GLU A 1 -1.90 3.96 -19.32
N TYR A 2 -3.17 3.89 -18.90
CA TYR A 2 -3.49 3.61 -17.50
C TYR A 2 -3.27 2.11 -17.29
N ASN A 3 -2.41 1.75 -16.37
CA ASN A 3 -2.03 0.38 -16.10
C ASN A 3 -3.22 -0.34 -15.42
N ARG A 4 -4.05 -1.04 -16.20
CA ARG A 4 -5.31 -1.66 -15.73
C ARG A 4 -5.10 -3.08 -15.20
N GLN A 5 -4.21 -3.22 -14.22
CA GLN A 5 -3.82 -4.52 -13.68
C GLN A 5 -4.93 -5.22 -12.90
N TYR A 6 -5.96 -4.47 -12.51
CA TYR A 6 -7.16 -4.98 -11.87
C TYR A 6 -8.15 -5.66 -12.83
N GLU A 7 -8.16 -5.31 -14.13
CA GLU A 7 -9.16 -5.81 -15.08
C GLU A 7 -9.23 -7.34 -15.18
N PRO A 8 -8.10 -8.07 -15.29
CA PRO A 8 -8.16 -9.53 -15.37
C PRO A 8 -8.70 -10.17 -14.07
N VAL A 9 -8.43 -9.54 -12.92
CA VAL A 9 -8.93 -10.01 -11.62
C VAL A 9 -10.42 -9.73 -11.51
N ALA A 10 -10.86 -8.53 -11.91
CA ALA A 10 -12.27 -8.16 -11.92
C ALA A 10 -13.09 -9.12 -12.81
N ALA A 11 -12.63 -9.33 -14.04
CA ALA A 11 -13.28 -10.24 -14.99
C ALA A 11 -13.38 -11.69 -14.48
N LEU A 12 -12.35 -12.18 -13.77
CA LEU A 12 -12.38 -13.50 -13.16
C LEU A 12 -13.44 -13.60 -12.05
N VAL A 13 -13.51 -12.60 -11.17
CA VAL A 13 -14.48 -12.55 -10.08
C VAL A 13 -15.91 -12.51 -10.63
N GLU A 14 -16.18 -11.63 -11.60
CA GLU A 14 -17.48 -11.52 -12.25
C GLU A 14 -17.89 -12.82 -12.95
N LEU A 15 -16.97 -13.46 -13.68
CA LEU A 15 -17.23 -14.72 -14.36
C LEU A 15 -17.53 -15.85 -13.37
N ALA A 16 -16.77 -15.96 -12.29
CA ALA A 16 -17.04 -16.95 -11.25
C ALA A 16 -18.42 -16.73 -10.62
N ARG A 17 -18.77 -15.50 -10.24
CA ARG A 17 -20.08 -15.19 -9.65
C ARG A 17 -21.23 -15.45 -10.61
N SER A 18 -21.11 -15.04 -11.87
CA SER A 18 -22.15 -15.27 -12.89
C SER A 18 -22.41 -16.76 -13.17
N THR A 19 -21.45 -17.64 -12.86
CA THR A 19 -21.59 -19.10 -12.97
C THR A 19 -22.00 -19.77 -11.65
N GLY A 20 -22.30 -18.99 -10.61
CA GLY A 20 -22.67 -19.49 -9.28
C GLY A 20 -21.50 -19.97 -8.42
N THR A 21 -20.26 -19.68 -8.83
CA THR A 21 -19.05 -20.05 -8.11
C THR A 21 -18.58 -18.87 -7.26
N SER A 22 -18.48 -19.06 -5.94
CA SER A 22 -18.06 -18.00 -5.01
C SER A 22 -16.99 -18.50 -4.03
N PRO A 23 -15.76 -18.79 -4.51
CA PRO A 23 -14.65 -19.11 -3.62
C PRO A 23 -14.20 -17.85 -2.85
N VAL A 24 -13.31 -18.04 -1.87
CA VAL A 24 -12.54 -16.93 -1.32
C VAL A 24 -11.57 -16.45 -2.38
N PHE A 25 -11.71 -15.19 -2.79
CA PHE A 25 -10.75 -14.52 -3.67
C PHE A 25 -9.72 -13.79 -2.84
N LEU A 26 -8.45 -14.02 -3.12
CA LEU A 26 -7.32 -13.32 -2.52
C LEU A 26 -6.39 -12.84 -3.64
N THR A 27 -6.04 -11.56 -3.63
CA THR A 27 -5.09 -10.97 -4.57
C THR A 27 -4.02 -10.15 -3.85
N VAL A 28 -3.02 -9.70 -4.59
CA VAL A 28 -1.83 -9.00 -4.08
C VAL A 28 -1.95 -7.49 -4.26
N SER A 29 -1.14 -6.74 -3.50
CA SER A 29 -1.17 -5.26 -3.41
C SER A 29 -1.07 -4.56 -4.75
N PHE A 30 -0.34 -5.17 -5.69
CA PHE A 30 -0.08 -4.64 -7.02
C PHE A 30 -1.34 -4.43 -7.88
N VAL A 31 -2.45 -5.11 -7.56
CA VAL A 31 -3.70 -4.97 -8.33
C VAL A 31 -4.23 -3.53 -8.34
N GLY A 32 -3.81 -2.69 -7.38
CA GLY A 32 -4.32 -1.35 -7.21
C GLY A 32 -5.70 -1.40 -6.57
N SER A 33 -5.72 -1.67 -5.26
CA SER A 33 -6.93 -1.96 -4.49
C SER A 33 -8.09 -1.01 -4.85
N ASN A 34 -7.94 0.31 -4.69
CA ASN A 34 -9.02 1.27 -5.02
C ASN A 34 -9.59 1.10 -6.44
N ALA A 35 -8.75 0.83 -7.44
CA ALA A 35 -9.21 0.63 -8.81
C ALA A 35 -9.98 -0.69 -8.98
N LEU A 36 -9.53 -1.77 -8.32
CA LEU A 36 -10.23 -3.05 -8.30
C LEU A 36 -11.61 -2.93 -7.62
N ALA A 37 -11.69 -2.26 -6.48
CA ALA A 37 -12.96 -2.02 -5.79
C ALA A 37 -13.93 -1.19 -6.64
N ASN A 38 -13.45 -0.13 -7.28
CA ASN A 38 -14.27 0.68 -8.18
C ASN A 38 -14.79 -0.10 -9.38
N GLU A 39 -13.99 -1.02 -9.94
CA GLU A 39 -14.40 -1.87 -11.06
C GLU A 39 -15.45 -2.89 -10.63
N LEU A 40 -15.21 -3.59 -9.51
CA LEU A 40 -16.08 -4.66 -9.04
C LEU A 40 -17.36 -4.17 -8.34
N GLY A 41 -17.34 -2.97 -7.76
CA GLY A 41 -18.43 -2.46 -6.92
C GLY A 41 -18.89 -3.50 -5.90
N THR A 42 -20.20 -3.72 -5.81
CA THR A 42 -20.80 -4.71 -4.90
C THR A 42 -20.43 -6.16 -5.22
N ASP A 43 -20.04 -6.49 -6.46
CA ASP A 43 -19.54 -7.82 -6.81
C ASP A 43 -18.14 -8.08 -6.22
N GLY A 44 -17.49 -7.05 -5.67
CA GLY A 44 -16.23 -7.16 -4.96
C GLY A 44 -16.37 -7.75 -3.56
N ALA A 45 -17.57 -7.75 -2.96
CA ALA A 45 -17.76 -8.11 -1.56
C ALA A 45 -17.14 -9.48 -1.20
N GLY A 46 -16.23 -9.50 -0.24
CA GLY A 46 -15.49 -10.69 0.19
C GLY A 46 -14.22 -11.01 -0.61
N VAL A 47 -13.79 -10.14 -1.54
CA VAL A 47 -12.47 -10.21 -2.18
C VAL A 47 -11.43 -9.62 -1.23
N TYR A 48 -10.43 -10.42 -0.89
CA TYR A 48 -9.32 -10.03 -0.02
C TYR A 48 -8.12 -9.53 -0.83
N VAL A 49 -7.40 -8.56 -0.28
CA VAL A 49 -6.17 -8.02 -0.89
C VAL A 49 -5.10 -7.89 0.18
N THR A 50 -3.93 -8.47 -0.04
CA THR A 50 -2.76 -8.21 0.80
C THR A 50 -2.17 -6.85 0.44
N GLN A 51 -1.80 -6.04 1.42
CA GLN A 51 -1.19 -4.72 1.25
C GLN A 51 0.22 -4.71 1.83
N VAL A 52 1.10 -3.88 1.27
CA VAL A 52 2.49 -3.67 1.72
C VAL A 52 2.65 -2.40 2.55
N VAL A 53 1.57 -1.64 2.71
CA VAL A 53 1.47 -0.44 3.54
C VAL A 53 0.23 -0.53 4.43
N PRO A 54 0.18 0.22 5.55
CA PRO A 54 -1.00 0.26 6.40
C PRO A 54 -2.22 0.83 5.68
N PHE A 55 -3.37 0.76 6.35
CA PHE A 55 -4.61 1.30 5.80
C PHE A 55 -4.49 2.83 5.60
N PRO A 56 -4.71 3.38 4.39
CA PRO A 56 -4.37 4.78 4.05
C PRO A 56 -5.13 5.88 4.80
N THR A 57 -6.14 5.51 5.59
CA THR A 57 -6.94 6.44 6.40
C THR A 57 -6.87 6.15 7.90
N ASP A 58 -6.06 5.17 8.33
CA ASP A 58 -5.81 4.90 9.74
C ASP A 58 -4.88 5.96 10.37
N THR A 59 -5.48 7.09 10.75
CA THR A 59 -4.78 8.22 11.38
C THR A 59 -4.23 7.93 12.78
N SER A 60 -4.48 6.74 13.36
CA SER A 60 -3.80 6.33 14.59
C SER A 60 -2.30 6.09 14.37
N LEU A 61 -1.89 5.83 13.12
CA LEU A 61 -0.51 5.67 12.71
C LEU A 61 0.11 7.02 12.29
N PRO A 62 1.25 7.44 12.86
CA PRO A 62 1.85 8.74 12.55
C PRO A 62 2.21 8.90 11.07
N ILE A 63 2.72 7.83 10.43
CA ILE A 63 3.00 7.82 8.99
C ILE A 63 1.78 8.14 8.13
N VAL A 64 0.61 7.59 8.47
CA VAL A 64 -0.63 7.83 7.72
C VAL A 64 -1.12 9.25 7.94
N SER A 65 -1.05 9.76 9.16
CA SER A 65 -1.38 11.15 9.47
C SER A 65 -0.49 12.14 8.69
N ALA A 66 0.82 11.89 8.64
CA ALA A 66 1.77 12.71 7.89
C ALA A 66 1.53 12.64 6.38
N TYR A 67 1.20 11.46 5.86
CA TYR A 67 0.81 11.24 4.47
C TYR A 67 -0.43 12.05 4.09
N LEU A 68 -1.51 11.96 4.87
CA LEU A 68 -2.76 12.69 4.57
C LEU A 68 -2.56 14.21 4.59
N GLN A 69 -1.74 14.72 5.51
CA GLN A 69 -1.36 16.13 5.54
C GLN A 69 -0.58 16.54 4.28
N ALA A 70 0.40 15.73 3.88
CA ALA A 70 1.19 15.99 2.67
C ALA A 70 0.34 15.90 1.40
N LEU A 71 -0.56 14.91 1.31
CA LEU A 71 -1.48 14.74 0.19
C LEU A 71 -2.41 15.95 0.07
N SER A 72 -3.03 16.39 1.16
CA SER A 72 -3.90 17.56 1.17
C SER A 72 -3.16 18.86 0.82
N ALA A 73 -1.89 18.98 1.19
CA ALA A 73 -1.07 20.14 0.83
C ALA A 73 -0.65 20.14 -0.65
N TYR A 74 -0.48 18.96 -1.23
CA TYR A 74 -0.18 18.78 -2.65
C TYR A 74 -1.42 18.99 -3.53
N ASP A 75 -2.52 18.29 -3.21
CA ASP A 75 -3.81 18.42 -3.87
C ASP A 75 -4.96 17.98 -2.93
N ARG A 76 -5.79 18.96 -2.54
CA ARG A 76 -6.94 18.75 -1.65
C ARG A 76 -8.05 17.86 -2.22
N PHE A 77 -8.02 17.56 -3.53
CA PHE A 77 -9.02 16.73 -4.20
C PHE A 77 -8.53 15.32 -4.48
N SER A 78 -7.28 15.01 -4.15
CA SER A 78 -6.72 13.67 -4.31
C SER A 78 -7.23 12.75 -3.20
N ASP A 79 -7.78 11.60 -3.60
CA ASP A 79 -8.20 10.57 -2.65
C ASP A 79 -6.99 9.78 -2.12
N PRO A 80 -6.98 9.43 -0.82
CA PRO A 80 -5.95 8.58 -0.27
C PRO A 80 -6.05 7.15 -0.81
N GLY A 81 -4.90 6.48 -0.96
CA GLY A 81 -4.86 5.12 -1.48
C GLY A 81 -3.54 4.43 -1.19
N PHE A 82 -3.54 3.09 -1.32
CA PHE A 82 -2.38 2.26 -1.01
C PHE A 82 -1.16 2.62 -1.86
N VAL A 83 -1.37 2.83 -3.17
CA VAL A 83 -0.31 3.19 -4.13
C VAL A 83 0.30 4.56 -3.80
N SER A 84 -0.53 5.55 -3.46
CA SER A 84 -0.03 6.89 -3.13
C SER A 84 0.65 6.95 -1.76
N LEU A 85 0.19 6.15 -0.78
CA LEU A 85 0.88 5.97 0.50
C LEU A 85 2.23 5.24 0.33
N GLU A 86 2.30 4.20 -0.50
CA GLU A 86 3.56 3.51 -0.84
C GLU A 86 4.55 4.47 -1.51
N GLY A 87 4.08 5.27 -2.48
CA GLY A 87 4.88 6.32 -3.11
C GLY A 87 5.37 7.39 -2.11
N TYR A 88 4.53 7.79 -1.17
CA TYR A 88 4.91 8.71 -0.09
C TYR A 88 6.01 8.12 0.80
N LEU A 89 5.87 6.88 1.24
CA LEU A 89 6.87 6.15 2.02
C LEU A 89 8.21 6.05 1.27
N ALA A 90 8.18 5.66 -0.01
CA ALA A 90 9.38 5.60 -0.85
C ALA A 90 10.06 6.97 -0.99
N GLY A 91 9.28 8.04 -1.15
CA GLY A 91 9.79 9.41 -1.18
C GLY A 91 10.43 9.84 0.14
N ARG A 92 9.79 9.53 1.28
CA ARG A 92 10.33 9.81 2.62
C ARG A 92 11.62 9.03 2.88
N LEU A 93 11.69 7.78 2.46
CA LEU A 93 12.92 6.97 2.54
C LEU A 93 14.06 7.62 1.77
N ALA A 94 13.79 8.08 0.54
CA ALA A 94 14.79 8.77 -0.26
C ALA A 94 15.27 10.06 0.41
N ILE A 95 14.35 10.87 0.96
CA ILE A 95 14.69 12.10 1.69
C ILE A 95 15.58 11.79 2.89
N GLU A 96 15.23 10.79 3.69
CA GLU A 96 15.99 10.40 4.88
C GLU A 96 17.40 9.90 4.51
N GLY A 97 17.51 9.06 3.47
CA GLY A 97 18.80 8.61 2.95
C GLY A 97 19.69 9.76 2.47
N LEU A 98 19.12 10.74 1.77
CA LEU A 98 19.85 11.92 1.29
C LEU A 98 20.25 12.86 2.44
N GLN A 99 19.40 13.02 3.46
CA GLN A 99 19.70 13.86 4.62
C GLN A 99 20.86 13.30 5.46
N ARG A 100 20.94 11.97 5.62
CA ARG A 100 22.05 11.30 6.32
C ARG A 100 23.40 11.45 5.60
N CYS A 101 23.40 11.75 4.30
CA CYS A 101 24.64 12.07 3.56
C CYS A 101 25.23 13.45 3.89
N GLY A 102 24.46 14.34 4.52
CA GLY A 102 24.92 15.69 4.82
C GLY A 102 25.06 16.56 3.57
N ARG A 103 26.17 17.31 3.47
CA ARG A 103 26.35 18.32 2.40
C ARG A 103 26.77 17.74 1.04
N ASP A 104 27.61 16.70 1.06
CA ASP A 104 28.24 16.18 -0.15
C ASP A 104 27.49 14.92 -0.61
N VAL A 105 26.28 15.15 -1.14
CA VAL A 105 25.38 14.09 -1.58
C VAL A 105 25.85 13.51 -2.90
N ASP A 106 26.13 12.20 -2.91
CA ASP A 106 26.35 11.43 -4.12
C ASP A 106 25.68 10.04 -4.04
N ARG A 107 25.74 9.30 -5.16
CA ARG A 107 25.16 7.95 -5.26
C ARG A 107 25.81 6.98 -4.27
N ALA A 108 27.12 7.07 -4.06
CA ALA A 108 27.84 6.13 -3.21
C ALA A 108 27.41 6.29 -1.76
N CYS A 109 27.31 7.53 -1.28
CA CYS A 109 26.81 7.83 0.04
C CYS A 109 25.38 7.33 0.23
N PHE A 110 24.46 7.66 -0.70
CA PHE A 110 23.06 7.22 -0.58
C PHE A 110 22.93 5.69 -0.49
N LEU A 111 23.65 4.96 -1.34
CA LEU A 111 23.67 3.50 -1.30
C LEU A 111 24.32 2.96 -0.03
N ASN A 112 25.34 3.61 0.53
CA ASN A 112 25.95 3.19 1.78
C ASN A 112 25.00 3.38 2.97
N ILE A 113 24.20 4.45 2.98
CA ILE A 113 23.16 4.66 4.00
C ILE A 113 22.09 3.57 3.89
N LEU A 114 21.59 3.29 2.69
CA LEU A 114 20.59 2.24 2.50
C LEU A 114 21.15 0.85 2.74
N ASN A 115 22.41 0.55 2.42
CA ASN A 115 23.00 -0.77 2.68
C ASN A 115 23.48 -0.93 4.13
N SER A 116 23.31 0.09 4.98
CA SER A 116 23.58 -0.05 6.41
C SER A 116 22.51 -0.95 7.05
N THR A 117 22.90 -1.73 8.06
CA THR A 117 21.97 -2.55 8.85
C THR A 117 21.18 -1.72 9.88
N ASP A 118 21.37 -0.41 9.88
CA ASP A 118 20.71 0.50 10.80
C ASP A 118 19.24 0.68 10.39
N GLU A 119 18.40 0.85 11.38
CA GLU A 119 16.98 1.12 11.15
C GLU A 119 16.78 2.55 10.60
N ILE A 120 15.90 2.64 9.62
CA ILE A 120 15.36 3.89 9.10
C ILE A 120 13.91 3.95 9.53
N ASP A 121 13.62 4.70 10.60
CA ASP A 121 12.25 4.95 11.04
C ASP A 121 11.64 6.12 10.27
N ILE A 122 10.51 5.87 9.61
CA ILE A 122 9.72 6.91 8.94
C ILE A 122 8.40 7.06 9.68
N GLU A 123 8.35 7.99 10.64
CA GLU A 123 7.12 8.31 11.39
C GLU A 123 6.53 7.04 12.06
N GLY A 124 7.37 6.21 12.67
CA GLY A 124 6.97 4.95 13.29
C GLY A 124 6.80 3.78 12.32
N PHE A 125 7.16 3.94 11.04
CA PHE A 125 7.28 2.83 10.08
C PHE A 125 8.76 2.42 9.93
N PRO A 126 9.20 1.35 10.60
CA PRO A 126 10.60 0.94 10.57
C PRO A 126 10.93 0.26 9.24
N LEU A 127 12.06 0.65 8.65
CA LEU A 127 12.66 0.02 7.49
C LEU A 127 14.07 -0.44 7.85
N ARG A 128 14.43 -1.65 7.42
CA ARG A 128 15.79 -2.16 7.59
C ARG A 128 16.24 -2.84 6.31
N PHE A 129 17.40 -2.44 5.85
CA PHE A 129 18.06 -2.96 4.66
C PHE A 129 19.40 -3.56 5.09
N GLY A 130 20.16 -4.09 4.13
CA GLY A 130 21.55 -4.50 4.33
C GLY A 130 21.78 -6.00 4.23
N ASP A 131 20.94 -6.80 4.90
CA ASP A 131 20.95 -8.27 4.70
C ASP A 131 20.44 -8.62 3.29
N ASP A 132 19.40 -7.91 2.85
CA ASP A 132 18.96 -7.86 1.46
C ASP A 132 18.45 -6.44 1.09
N ASN A 133 17.81 -6.33 -0.06
CA ASN A 133 17.25 -5.07 -0.57
C ASN A 133 15.74 -4.90 -0.23
N GLN A 134 15.20 -5.68 0.72
CA GLN A 134 13.81 -5.62 1.16
C GLN A 134 13.70 -4.94 2.52
N GLY A 135 13.22 -3.69 2.52
CA GLY A 135 13.17 -2.85 3.72
C GLY A 135 12.14 -3.26 4.77
N SER A 136 11.13 -4.05 4.41
CA SER A 136 9.99 -4.40 5.27
C SER A 136 9.38 -5.72 4.85
N ASP A 137 9.01 -6.54 5.84
CA ASP A 137 8.22 -7.77 5.70
C ASP A 137 6.77 -7.60 6.16
N GLN A 138 6.36 -6.37 6.48
CA GLN A 138 5.01 -6.11 6.97
C GLN A 138 3.98 -6.34 5.86
N VAL A 139 3.00 -7.18 6.16
CA VAL A 139 1.85 -7.44 5.30
C VAL A 139 0.59 -7.10 6.06
N PHE A 140 -0.27 -6.32 5.42
CA PHE A 140 -1.60 -6.00 5.92
C PHE A 140 -2.64 -6.68 5.04
N ILE A 141 -3.86 -6.89 5.53
CA ILE A 141 -4.93 -7.52 4.76
C ILE A 141 -6.14 -6.59 4.76
N THR A 142 -6.75 -6.42 3.60
CA THR A 142 -8.04 -5.75 3.45
C THR A 142 -9.03 -6.65 2.75
N VAL A 143 -10.31 -6.36 2.93
CA VAL A 143 -11.41 -7.02 2.24
C VAL A 143 -12.32 -5.96 1.61
N ILE A 144 -12.85 -6.22 0.43
CA ILE A 144 -13.91 -5.37 -0.13
C ILE A 144 -15.22 -5.71 0.59
N GLY A 145 -15.88 -4.70 1.16
CA GLY A 145 -17.16 -4.81 1.83
C GLY A 145 -18.35 -4.84 0.87
N GLU A 146 -19.55 -5.03 1.42
CA GLU A 146 -20.81 -4.92 0.65
C GLU A 146 -21.08 -3.49 0.14
N ASP A 147 -20.45 -2.49 0.77
CA ASP A 147 -20.43 -1.10 0.33
C ASP A 147 -19.52 -0.84 -0.87
N GLY A 148 -18.75 -1.85 -1.31
CA GLY A 148 -17.76 -1.71 -2.37
C GLY A 148 -16.48 -1.00 -1.94
N GLU A 149 -16.31 -0.71 -0.64
CA GLU A 149 -15.10 -0.08 -0.10
C GLU A 149 -14.17 -1.12 0.55
N TYR A 150 -12.90 -0.78 0.75
CA TYR A 150 -12.00 -1.63 1.51
C TYR A 150 -12.17 -1.43 3.01
N HIS A 151 -12.12 -2.53 3.74
CA HIS A 151 -12.03 -2.55 5.19
C HIS A 151 -10.76 -3.28 5.64
N PRO A 152 -10.05 -2.78 6.67
CA PRO A 152 -8.92 -3.50 7.24
C PRO A 152 -9.39 -4.79 7.91
N VAL A 153 -8.70 -5.89 7.64
CA VAL A 153 -8.96 -7.18 8.31
C VAL A 153 -8.10 -7.22 9.57
N THR A 154 -8.75 -7.12 10.73
CA THR A 154 -8.06 -7.12 12.04
C THR A 154 -8.03 -8.51 12.67
N THR A 155 -8.96 -9.41 12.30
CA THR A 155 -8.89 -10.83 12.62
C THR A 155 -9.33 -11.68 11.43
N LEU A 156 -8.68 -12.84 11.22
CA LEU A 156 -9.07 -13.79 10.15
C LEU A 156 -10.34 -14.61 10.50
N SER A 157 -10.91 -14.36 11.68
CA SER A 157 -12.10 -15.03 12.22
C SER A 157 -13.42 -14.34 11.87
N ASP A 158 -13.40 -13.21 11.15
CA ASP A 158 -14.58 -12.41 10.84
C ASP A 158 -15.39 -12.91 9.61
N ASN A 159 -15.35 -14.23 9.32
CA ASN A 159 -16.18 -14.89 8.29
C ASN A 159 -17.23 -15.81 8.91
#